data_AF-X1SHL0-F1
#
_entry.id   AF-X1SHL0-F1
#
_cell.length_a   1.000
_cell.length_b   1.000
_cell.length_c   1.000
_cell.angle_alpha   90.00
_cell.angle_beta   90.00
_cell.angle_gamma   90.00
#
_symmetry.space_group_name_H-M   'P 1'
#
loop_
_entity.id
_entity.type
_entity.pdbx_description
1 polymer ?
#
loop_
_entity_poly.entity_id
_entity_poly.type
_entity_poly.pdbx_seq_one_letter_code
_entity_poly.pdbx_strand_id
1 'polypeptide(L)' 'FISAALPDKAVKLYDYFVKYMKNCGLKIETGEFQAMMLVKIYNDGPVTILLDSEKLI' A
#
# COMPACT_ATOMS: atom_id res chain seq x y z
N PHE A 1 -6.17 11.27 -12.08
CA PHE A 1 -5.12 11.04 -11.07
C PHE A 1 -4.09 12.18 -11.06
N ILE A 2 -4.52 13.45 -11.00
CA ILE A 2 -3.59 14.60 -11.07
C ILE A 2 -2.67 14.65 -9.84
N SER A 3 -3.20 14.29 -8.67
CA SER A 3 -2.45 14.28 -7.41
C SER A 3 -1.62 13.01 -7.19
N ALA A 4 -1.72 12.01 -8.08
CA ALA A 4 -0.93 10.79 -7.93
C ALA A 4 0.52 11.06 -8.36
N ALA A 5 1.48 10.51 -7.61
CA ALA A 5 2.88 10.58 -8.01
C ALA A 5 3.10 9.87 -9.35
N LEU A 6 4.05 10.39 -10.15
CA LEU A 6 4.51 9.71 -11.36
C LEU A 6 5.10 8.33 -11.04
N PRO A 7 5.03 7.35 -11.95
CA PRO A 7 5.49 5.98 -11.72
C PRO A 7 6.86 5.85 -11.06
N ASP A 8 7.87 6.56 -11.57
CA ASP A 8 9.24 6.48 -11.06
C ASP A 8 9.38 6.96 -9.62
N LYS A 9 8.55 7.93 -9.20
CA LYS A 9 8.48 8.39 -7.81
C LYS A 9 7.64 7.44 -6.97
N ALA A 10 6.53 6.96 -7.50
CA ALA A 10 5.59 6.08 -6.83
C ALA A 10 6.23 4.72 -6.47
N VAL A 11 6.99 4.10 -7.39
CA VAL A 11 7.67 2.82 -7.13
C VAL A 11 8.69 2.94 -6.00
N LYS A 12 9.45 4.03 -5.96
CA LYS A 12 10.43 4.29 -4.89
C LYS A 12 9.75 4.44 -3.52
N LEU A 13 8.63 5.15 -3.47
CA LEU A 13 7.86 5.32 -2.23
C LEU A 13 7.19 4.00 -1.79
N TYR A 14 6.65 3.24 -2.75
CA TYR A 14 6.09 1.91 -2.51
C TYR A 14 7.14 0.97 -1.92
N ASP A 15 8.31 0.85 -2.56
CA ASP A 15 9.40 -0.04 -2.10
C ASP A 15 9.92 0.37 -0.73
N TYR A 16 10.07 1.69 -0.50
CA TYR A 16 10.45 2.23 0.80
C TYR A 16 9.45 1.82 1.90
N PHE A 17 8.15 1.99 1.64
CA PHE A 17 7.09 1.64 2.60
C PHE A 17 7.05 0.14 2.87
N VAL A 18 7.10 -0.69 1.83
CA VAL A 18 7.16 -2.15 1.96
C VAL A 18 8.36 -2.57 2.81
N LYS A 19 9.54 -2.00 2.53
CA LYS A 19 10.76 -2.28 3.31
C LYS A 19 10.61 -1.88 4.76
N TYR A 20 10.03 -0.71 5.04
CA TYR A 20 9.75 -0.25 6.39
C TYR A 20 8.82 -1.23 7.13
N MET A 21 7.71 -1.62 6.50
CA MET A 21 6.72 -2.53 7.09
C MET A 21 7.29 -3.93 7.37
N LYS A 22 8.19 -4.42 6.51
CA LYS A 22 8.89 -5.71 6.72
C LYS A 22 9.72 -5.73 8.02
N ASN A 23 10.09 -4.58 8.56
CA ASN A 23 10.81 -4.49 9.83
C ASN A 23 9.89 -4.42 11.06
N CYS A 24 8.56 -4.36 10.89
CA CYS A 24 7.61 -4.21 12.00
C CYS A 24 7.30 -5.53 12.74
N GLY A 25 7.98 -6.64 12.42
CA GLY A 25 7.76 -7.94 13.07
C GLY A 25 6.47 -8.66 12.65
N LEU A 26 5.77 -8.15 11.62
CA LEU A 26 4.58 -8.75 11.05
C LEU A 26 4.92 -9.50 9.74
N LYS A 27 4.09 -10.48 9.37
CA LYS A 27 4.16 -11.09 8.04
C LYS A 27 3.64 -10.10 7.00
N ILE A 28 4.51 -9.66 6.10
CA ILE A 28 4.18 -8.71 5.04
C ILE A 28 4.29 -9.41 3.68
N GLU A 29 3.18 -9.48 2.98
CA GLU A 29 3.08 -9.96 1.60
C GLU A 29 2.79 -8.78 0.66
N THR A 30 3.18 -8.89 -0.61
CA THR A 30 3.01 -7.84 -1.62
C THR A 30 2.50 -8.39 -2.93
N GLY A 31 1.82 -7.55 -3.71
CA GLY A 31 1.62 -7.78 -5.14
C GLY A 31 2.81 -7.29 -5.98
N GLU A 32 2.55 -7.00 -7.26
CA GLU A 32 3.53 -6.47 -8.21
C GLU A 32 3.13 -5.06 -8.66
N PHE A 33 4.06 -4.11 -8.55
CA PHE A 33 3.83 -2.71 -8.93
C PHE A 33 3.62 -2.60 -10.45
N GLN A 34 2.61 -1.83 -10.87
CA GLN A 34 2.20 -1.69 -12.28
C GLN A 34 1.72 -2.95 -13.01
N ALA A 35 1.54 -4.07 -12.30
CA ALA A 35 0.90 -5.24 -12.87
C ALA A 35 -0.63 -5.13 -12.81
N MET A 36 -1.31 -5.66 -13.84
CA MET A 36 -2.74 -5.96 -13.73
C MET A 36 -2.89 -7.17 -12.79
N MET A 37 -3.68 -7.02 -11.73
CA MET A 37 -3.82 -8.06 -10.70
C MET A 37 -5.29 -8.31 -10.35
N LEU A 38 -5.59 -9.56 -10.03
CA LEU A 38 -6.84 -9.96 -9.36
C LEU A 38 -6.53 -10.19 -7.88
N VAL A 39 -6.93 -9.25 -7.03
CA VAL A 39 -6.71 -9.34 -5.57
C VAL A 39 -7.95 -9.93 -4.91
N LYS A 40 -7.81 -11.14 -4.34
CA LYS A 40 -8.86 -11.77 -3.55
C LYS A 40 -8.75 -11.34 -2.09
N ILE A 41 -9.87 -10.94 -1.50
CA ILE A 41 -9.96 -10.55 -0.09
C ILE A 41 -11.16 -11.24 0.55
N TYR A 42 -10.97 -11.77 1.75
CA TYR A 42 -12.03 -12.30 2.60
C TYR A 42 -12.13 -11.38 3.83
N ASN A 43 -13.07 -10.44 3.81
CA ASN A 43 -13.23 -9.45 4.88
C ASN A 43 -14.19 -10.00 5.95
N ASP A 44 -13.62 -10.49 7.06
CA ASP A 44 -14.37 -11.00 8.22
C ASP A 44 -14.76 -9.83 9.16
N GLY A 45 -16.06 -9.51 9.23
CA GLY A 45 -16.59 -8.26 9.81
C GLY A 45 -17.84 -7.75 9.07
N PRO A 46 -17.75 -6.82 8.10
CA PRO A 46 -16.56 -6.19 7.53
C PRO A 46 -16.24 -4.80 8.12
N VAL A 47 -14.96 -4.53 8.35
CA VAL A 47 -14.46 -3.21 8.76
C VAL A 47 -13.54 -2.66 7.66
N THR A 48 -13.72 -1.40 7.29
CA THR A 48 -12.84 -0.71 6.33
C THR A 48 -12.44 0.64 6.93
N ILE A 49 -11.14 0.89 7.02
CA ILE A 49 -10.58 2.13 7.58
C ILE A 49 -9.85 2.88 6.48
N LEU A 50 -10.16 4.17 6.31
CA LEU A 50 -9.44 5.06 5.41
C LEU A 50 -8.38 5.85 6.20
N LEU A 51 -7.15 5.87 5.71
CA LEU A 51 -6.03 6.58 6.32
C LEU A 51 -5.36 7.49 5.27
N ASP A 52 -5.01 8.70 5.68
CA ASP A 52 -4.34 9.70 4.84
C ASP A 52 -3.31 10.42 5.71
N SER A 53 -2.02 10.31 5.36
CA SER A 53 -0.93 10.88 6.16
C SER A 53 -1.00 12.40 6.31
N GLU A 54 -1.64 13.11 5.38
CA GLU A 54 -1.84 14.57 5.47
C GLU A 54 -3.00 14.94 6.40
N LYS A 55 -3.82 13.96 6.79
CA LYS A 55 -4.96 14.12 7.72
C LYS A 55 -4.73 13.43 9.07
N LEU A 56 -3.55 12.89 9.30
CA LEU A 56 -3.13 12.42 10.61
C LEU A 56 -2.77 13.66 11.44
N ILE A 57 -3.47 13.83 12.56
CA ILE A 57 -3.41 14.99 13.47
C ILE A 57 -1.99 15.21 13.98
#